data_AF-A0A258JX79-F1
#
_entry.id   AF-A0A258JX79-F1
#
_cell.length_a   1.000
_cell.length_b   1.000
_cell.length_c   1.000
_cell.angle_alpha   90.00
_cell.angle_beta   90.00
_cell.angle_gamma   90.00
#
_symmetry.space_group_name_H-M   'P 1'
#
loop_
_entity.id
_entity.type
_entity.pdbx_description
1 polymer ?
#
loop_
_entity_poly.entity_id
_entity_poly.type
_entity_poly.pdbx_seq_one_letter_code
_entity_poly.pdbx_strand_id
1 'polypeptide(L)'
;MRVADKTLAQTIEEDPNLSLFTEVLKATGWYEKLNQPITYDDNNIGSYLTVLAQTNDVFNETKWKNPANNNEEITLNTLENLKLRYSKPVDPSKPADPTDLKDSLNLFVQYRILPGLNYMADIATKSSFETKAPLEVISARLSNDTILLNDDVFNGIREKGVAIVRNISDVTASNGVLHYVESNFNIKKRLPAPVYFDLCDQPEFKQNTAVYRVPGKWATYTNDQLSGITWEGKATTVTYTAGNTTAWRGDVIELLRLNSSYFTSITFDTPVIIKGRYKVWISFRTNTRSSASVRVLVNDIPMSRLINFREYYNSTIPERVYESQGYKTNLSPVDRNYCTRLVGIVEIPTTGRHKLKFERILDSSNGQTWIDVAEFRPVEMDQLYPRLQSGGDGFVPQ
;
A
#
# COMPACT_ATOMS: atom_id res chain seq x y z
N MET A 1 28.23 5.91 25.94
CA MET A 1 27.80 5.48 24.59
C MET A 1 29.05 5.20 23.78
N ARG A 2 29.23 3.96 23.31
CA ARG A 2 30.34 3.61 22.41
C ARG A 2 29.92 4.02 21.01
N VAL A 3 30.73 4.81 20.32
CA VAL A 3 30.46 5.19 18.93
C VAL A 3 30.62 3.93 18.07
N ALA A 4 29.64 3.63 17.21
CA ALA A 4 29.75 2.54 16.25
C ALA A 4 30.84 2.87 15.23
N ASP A 5 31.89 2.06 15.18
CA ASP A 5 33.09 2.26 14.36
C ASP A 5 33.12 1.35 13.12
N LYS A 6 32.26 0.33 13.07
CA LYS A 6 32.14 -0.62 11.96
C LYS A 6 30.99 -0.30 11.03
N THR A 7 31.22 -0.42 9.73
CA THR A 7 30.15 -0.33 8.71
C THR A 7 29.17 -1.49 8.84
N LEU A 8 28.02 -1.41 8.14
CA LEU A 8 27.07 -2.52 8.04
C LEU A 8 27.74 -3.78 7.51
N ALA A 9 28.58 -3.68 6.47
CA ALA A 9 29.30 -4.83 5.92
C ALA A 9 30.21 -5.49 6.95
N GLN A 10 30.99 -4.69 7.68
CA GLN A 10 31.89 -5.17 8.73
C GLN A 10 31.15 -5.75 9.93
N THR A 11 30.03 -5.14 10.31
CA THR A 11 29.16 -5.62 11.40
C THR A 11 28.54 -6.97 11.04
N ILE A 12 28.09 -7.13 9.80
CA ILE A 12 27.52 -8.40 9.29
C ILE A 12 28.60 -9.49 9.21
N GLU A 13 29.80 -9.17 8.75
CA GLU A 13 30.89 -10.14 8.61
C GLU A 13 31.46 -10.61 9.95
N GLU A 14 31.44 -9.77 10.98
CA GLU A 14 31.89 -10.15 12.32
C GLU A 14 30.96 -11.16 13.00
N ASP A 15 29.68 -11.20 12.64
CA ASP A 15 28.72 -12.16 13.19
C ASP A 15 28.85 -13.52 12.49
N PRO A 16 29.34 -14.58 13.17
CA PRO A 16 29.48 -15.90 12.56
C PRO A 16 28.13 -16.51 12.13
N ASN A 17 27.01 -16.06 12.71
CA ASN A 17 25.67 -16.50 12.31
C ASN A 17 25.22 -15.92 10.97
N LEU A 18 25.94 -14.95 10.42
CA LEU A 18 25.68 -14.30 9.14
C LEU A 18 26.73 -14.65 8.07
N SER A 19 27.54 -15.69 8.28
CA SER A 19 28.63 -16.04 7.35
C SER A 19 28.12 -16.32 5.93
N LEU A 20 27.03 -17.07 5.76
CA LEU A 20 26.46 -17.31 4.43
C LEU A 20 25.85 -16.03 3.84
N PHE A 21 25.22 -15.19 4.66
CA PHE A 21 24.70 -13.90 4.20
C PHE A 21 25.84 -12.99 3.70
N THR A 22 26.99 -13.00 4.40
CA THR A 22 28.21 -12.29 4.01
C THR A 22 28.73 -12.77 2.65
N GLU A 23 28.77 -14.08 2.42
CA GLU A 23 29.14 -14.65 1.12
C GLU A 23 28.23 -14.16 -0.02
N VAL A 24 26.92 -14.08 0.24
CA VAL A 24 25.95 -13.57 -0.73
C VAL A 24 26.14 -12.07 -1.00
N LEU A 25 26.40 -11.27 0.03
CA LEU A 25 26.70 -9.84 -0.11
C LEU A 25 27.94 -9.63 -0.99
N LYS A 26 28.99 -10.44 -0.80
CA LYS A 26 30.22 -10.39 -1.62
C LYS A 26 29.93 -10.82 -3.06
N ALA A 27 29.21 -11.93 -3.24
CA ALA A 27 28.87 -12.45 -4.57
C ALA A 27 28.04 -11.47 -5.40
N THR A 28 27.19 -10.66 -4.76
CA THR A 28 26.30 -9.70 -5.43
C THR A 28 26.87 -8.28 -5.53
N GLY A 29 28.09 -8.05 -5.02
CA GLY A 29 28.72 -6.73 -4.97
C GLY A 29 28.09 -5.75 -3.96
N TRP A 30 27.18 -6.23 -3.10
CA TRP A 30 26.55 -5.41 -2.06
C TRP A 30 27.42 -5.22 -0.83
N TYR A 31 28.38 -6.12 -0.58
CA TYR A 31 29.36 -5.95 0.50
C TYR A 31 30.08 -4.60 0.37
N GLU A 32 30.63 -4.30 -0.81
CA GLU A 32 31.34 -3.04 -1.06
C GLU A 32 30.44 -1.81 -0.88
N LYS A 33 29.17 -1.90 -1.27
CA LYS A 33 28.20 -0.81 -1.11
C LYS A 33 27.84 -0.56 0.35
N LEU A 34 27.70 -1.62 1.14
CA LEU A 34 27.43 -1.56 2.57
C LEU A 34 28.68 -1.21 3.40
N ASN A 35 29.86 -1.22 2.78
CA ASN A 35 31.14 -0.86 3.40
C ASN A 35 31.57 0.59 3.10
N GLN A 36 30.72 1.40 2.45
CA GLN A 36 31.02 2.80 2.20
C GLN A 36 30.72 3.69 3.42
N PRO A 37 31.52 4.74 3.66
CA PRO A 37 31.18 5.76 4.65
C PRO A 37 29.88 6.48 4.25
N ILE A 38 29.23 7.10 5.24
CA ILE A 38 28.03 7.91 5.00
C ILE A 38 28.39 9.11 4.12
N THR A 39 27.57 9.35 3.11
CA THR A 39 27.54 10.61 2.37
C THR A 39 26.28 11.39 2.73
N TYR A 40 26.31 12.72 2.54
CA TYR A 40 25.16 13.58 2.76
C TYR A 40 24.80 14.27 1.45
N ASP A 41 23.51 14.37 1.16
CA ASP A 41 23.01 15.14 0.01
C ASP A 41 22.95 16.65 0.33
N ASP A 42 22.53 17.45 -0.66
CA ASP A 42 22.41 18.91 -0.53
C ASP A 42 21.42 19.35 0.57
N ASN A 43 20.52 18.47 1.00
CA ASN A 43 19.56 18.70 2.09
C ASN A 43 20.08 18.15 3.43
N ASN A 44 21.34 17.75 3.51
CA ASN A 44 21.98 17.15 4.68
C ASN A 44 21.31 15.84 5.13
N ILE A 45 20.72 15.09 4.19
CA ILE A 45 20.16 13.77 4.43
C ILE A 45 21.28 12.74 4.23
N GLY A 46 21.60 11.99 5.29
CA GLY A 46 22.64 10.97 5.26
C GLY A 46 22.22 9.73 4.46
N SER A 47 23.17 9.13 3.73
CA SER A 47 23.02 7.93 2.90
C SER A 47 22.86 6.63 3.70
N TYR A 48 22.29 6.71 4.90
CA TYR A 48 22.12 5.59 5.81
C TYR A 48 21.31 4.46 5.17
N LEU A 49 21.63 3.23 5.58
CA LEU A 49 20.89 2.04 5.16
C LEU A 49 20.44 1.23 6.38
N THR A 50 19.40 0.44 6.17
CA THR A 50 18.96 -0.59 7.11
C THR A 50 19.03 -1.94 6.42
N VAL A 51 19.58 -2.97 7.07
CA VAL A 51 19.68 -4.33 6.53
C VAL A 51 18.80 -5.29 7.32
N LEU A 52 17.98 -6.05 6.61
CA LEU A 52 17.16 -7.15 7.13
C LEU A 52 17.87 -8.48 6.84
N ALA A 53 18.76 -8.90 7.73
CA ALA A 53 19.63 -10.05 7.54
C ALA A 53 18.97 -11.38 7.93
N GLN A 54 19.48 -12.45 7.32
CA GLN A 54 19.09 -13.83 7.59
C GLN A 54 20.26 -14.60 8.16
N THR A 55 20.01 -15.32 9.25
CA THR A 55 21.02 -16.17 9.86
C THR A 55 21.22 -17.45 9.06
N ASN A 56 22.36 -18.11 9.31
CA ASN A 56 22.67 -19.43 8.78
C ASN A 56 21.58 -20.45 9.12
N ASP A 57 20.98 -20.37 10.31
CA ASP A 57 19.87 -21.24 10.72
C ASP A 57 18.63 -21.03 9.84
N VAL A 58 18.28 -19.77 9.56
CA VAL A 58 17.18 -19.45 8.63
C VAL A 58 17.45 -20.03 7.23
N PHE A 59 18.69 -19.97 6.75
CA PHE A 59 19.08 -20.59 5.49
C PHE A 59 19.01 -22.13 5.53
N ASN A 60 19.42 -22.75 6.64
CA ASN A 60 19.33 -24.20 6.89
C ASN A 60 17.88 -24.71 6.95
N GLU A 61 16.94 -23.89 7.41
CA GLU A 61 15.52 -24.23 7.45
C GLU A 61 14.80 -23.97 6.11
N THR A 62 15.42 -23.20 5.22
CA THR A 62 14.80 -22.78 3.97
C THR A 62 15.01 -23.82 2.87
N LYS A 63 13.90 -24.45 2.46
CA LYS A 63 13.85 -25.39 1.33
C LYS A 63 13.21 -24.80 0.08
N TRP A 64 13.58 -25.35 -1.06
CA TRP A 64 13.02 -25.01 -2.36
C TRP A 64 12.89 -26.26 -3.23
N LYS A 65 11.76 -26.39 -3.93
CA LYS A 65 11.56 -27.49 -4.88
C LYS A 65 12.40 -27.27 -6.14
N ASN A 66 13.19 -28.28 -6.50
CA ASN A 66 14.01 -28.22 -7.70
C ASN A 66 13.10 -28.24 -8.95
N PRO A 67 13.12 -27.22 -9.82
CA PRO A 67 12.29 -27.17 -11.02
C PRO A 67 12.73 -28.19 -12.08
N ALA A 68 13.97 -28.70 -12.00
CA ALA A 68 14.43 -29.80 -12.83
C ALA A 68 13.92 -31.17 -12.33
N ASN A 69 13.56 -31.28 -11.05
CA ASN A 69 13.03 -32.48 -10.43
C ASN A 69 12.09 -32.15 -9.27
N ASN A 70 10.79 -32.10 -9.52
CA ASN A 70 9.78 -31.66 -8.54
C ASN A 70 9.66 -32.54 -7.28
N ASN A 71 10.31 -33.72 -7.25
CA ASN A 71 10.34 -34.61 -6.09
C ASN A 71 11.55 -34.34 -5.18
N GLU A 72 12.44 -33.43 -5.57
CA GLU A 72 13.65 -33.07 -4.82
C GLU A 72 13.49 -31.69 -4.17
N GLU A 73 13.85 -31.59 -2.90
CA GLU A 73 13.96 -30.33 -2.17
C GLU A 73 15.43 -30.00 -1.90
N ILE A 74 15.82 -28.78 -2.26
CA ILE A 74 17.16 -28.25 -2.04
C ILE A 74 17.11 -27.30 -0.85
N THR A 75 18.02 -27.49 0.11
CA THR A 75 18.19 -26.60 1.26
C THR A 75 19.12 -25.44 0.86
N LEU A 76 18.77 -24.21 1.22
CA LEU A 76 19.48 -23.00 0.77
C LEU A 76 20.62 -22.58 1.69
N ASN A 77 21.39 -23.54 2.17
CA ASN A 77 22.45 -23.34 3.15
C ASN A 77 23.86 -23.22 2.55
N THR A 78 23.96 -23.03 1.23
CA THR A 78 25.22 -22.76 0.54
C THR A 78 25.03 -21.68 -0.50
N LEU A 79 26.10 -20.94 -0.81
CA LEU A 79 26.09 -19.94 -1.87
C LEU A 79 25.73 -20.55 -3.22
N GLU A 80 26.16 -21.79 -3.48
CA GLU A 80 25.84 -22.53 -4.70
C GLU A 80 24.34 -22.81 -4.82
N ASN A 81 23.69 -23.27 -3.76
CA ASN A 81 22.24 -23.53 -3.76
C ASN A 81 21.43 -22.23 -3.90
N LEU A 82 21.91 -21.14 -3.31
CA LEU A 82 21.33 -19.81 -3.50
C LEU A 82 21.47 -19.31 -4.93
N LYS A 83 22.65 -19.47 -5.55
CA LYS A 83 22.87 -19.15 -6.97
C LYS A 83 22.00 -20.00 -7.88
N LEU A 84 21.90 -21.30 -7.61
CA LEU A 84 21.04 -22.21 -8.38
C LEU A 84 19.57 -21.79 -8.37
N ARG A 85 19.06 -21.34 -7.20
CA ARG A 85 17.68 -20.86 -7.08
C ARG A 85 17.48 -19.50 -7.73
N TYR A 86 18.36 -18.55 -7.43
CA TYR A 86 18.08 -17.13 -7.65
C TYR A 86 18.90 -16.50 -8.77
N SER A 87 20.15 -16.92 -9.02
CA SER A 87 20.95 -16.29 -10.06
C SER A 87 20.56 -16.85 -11.42
N LYS A 88 19.99 -15.99 -12.27
CA LYS A 88 19.46 -16.36 -13.58
C LYS A 88 19.96 -15.38 -14.64
N PRO A 89 20.26 -15.85 -15.85
CA PRO A 89 20.61 -14.96 -16.95
C PRO A 89 19.51 -13.92 -17.17
N VAL A 90 19.89 -12.64 -17.08
CA VAL A 90 19.01 -11.52 -17.44
C VAL A 90 18.77 -11.51 -18.95
N ASP A 91 19.79 -11.90 -19.71
CA ASP A 91 19.77 -12.14 -21.15
C ASP A 91 20.04 -13.63 -21.40
N PRO A 92 19.13 -14.37 -22.08
CA PRO A 92 19.33 -15.80 -22.37
C PRO A 92 20.61 -16.13 -23.13
N SER A 93 21.25 -15.15 -23.78
CA SER A 93 22.51 -15.32 -24.50
C SER A 93 23.77 -15.20 -23.62
N LYS A 94 23.63 -14.89 -22.33
CA LYS A 94 24.75 -14.67 -21.40
C LYS A 94 24.67 -15.61 -20.19
N PRO A 95 25.79 -15.89 -19.50
CA PRO A 95 25.75 -16.55 -18.21
C PRO A 95 25.04 -15.67 -17.15
N ALA A 96 24.55 -16.29 -16.09
CA ALA A 96 24.03 -15.56 -14.93
C ALA A 96 25.17 -14.78 -14.27
N ASP A 97 24.87 -13.54 -13.85
CA ASP A 97 25.82 -12.64 -13.20
C ASP A 97 25.17 -12.05 -11.94
N PRO A 98 25.48 -12.58 -10.74
CA PRO A 98 24.95 -12.07 -9.49
C PRO A 98 25.27 -10.59 -9.20
N THR A 99 26.23 -9.97 -9.90
CA THR A 99 26.57 -8.55 -9.73
C THR A 99 25.68 -7.62 -10.56
N ASP A 100 24.98 -8.15 -11.58
CA ASP A 100 23.96 -7.41 -12.31
C ASP A 100 22.78 -7.10 -11.38
N LEU A 101 22.38 -5.84 -11.31
CA LEU A 101 21.25 -5.38 -10.48
C LEU A 101 19.92 -6.02 -10.86
N LYS A 102 19.80 -6.60 -12.06
CA LYS A 102 18.61 -7.31 -12.55
C LYS A 102 18.65 -8.81 -12.29
N ASP A 103 19.80 -9.37 -11.91
CA ASP A 103 19.88 -10.78 -11.51
C ASP A 103 19.04 -11.00 -10.23
N SER A 104 18.31 -12.12 -10.16
CA SER A 104 17.36 -12.31 -9.06
C SER A 104 18.03 -12.61 -7.71
N LEU A 105 19.30 -13.05 -7.68
CA LEU A 105 20.08 -13.12 -6.44
C LEU A 105 20.48 -11.72 -5.98
N ASN A 106 20.79 -10.81 -6.91
CA ASN A 106 21.00 -9.40 -6.56
C ASN A 106 19.71 -8.75 -6.05
N LEU A 107 18.57 -8.97 -6.72
CA LEU A 107 17.27 -8.47 -6.27
C LEU A 107 16.88 -9.04 -4.90
N PHE A 108 17.23 -10.30 -4.62
CA PHE A 108 17.05 -10.91 -3.30
C PHE A 108 17.78 -10.13 -2.19
N VAL A 109 19.02 -9.70 -2.45
CA VAL A 109 19.78 -8.86 -1.51
C VAL A 109 19.21 -7.45 -1.44
N GLN A 110 18.98 -6.81 -2.59
CA GLN A 110 18.41 -5.47 -2.70
C GLN A 110 17.10 -5.31 -1.91
N TYR A 111 16.24 -6.33 -1.94
CA TYR A 111 14.97 -6.33 -1.24
C TYR A 111 15.12 -6.31 0.29
N ARG A 112 16.28 -6.70 0.82
CA ARG A 112 16.59 -6.69 2.26
C ARG A 112 17.27 -5.41 2.73
N ILE A 113 17.47 -4.44 1.83
CA ILE A 113 18.18 -3.20 2.14
C ILE A 113 17.20 -2.05 2.00
N LEU A 114 16.92 -1.36 3.10
CA LEU A 114 16.03 -0.21 3.15
C LEU A 114 16.84 1.09 3.20
N PRO A 115 16.43 2.16 2.50
CA PRO A 115 16.98 3.48 2.72
C PRO A 115 16.67 4.03 4.12
N GLY A 116 17.62 4.75 4.72
CA GLY A 116 17.47 5.43 5.99
C GLY A 116 17.85 4.60 7.23
N LEU A 117 17.88 5.27 8.38
CA LEU A 117 17.96 4.66 9.70
C LEU A 117 16.55 4.26 10.13
N ASN A 118 16.23 2.98 10.05
CA ASN A 118 14.93 2.48 10.49
C ASN A 118 15.17 1.53 11.66
N TYR A 119 15.07 2.03 12.89
CA TYR A 119 15.07 1.20 14.09
C TYR A 119 13.72 0.52 14.26
N MET A 120 13.61 -0.43 15.17
CA MET A 120 12.36 -1.17 15.41
C MET A 120 11.17 -0.25 15.71
N ALA A 121 11.39 0.87 16.39
CA ALA A 121 10.36 1.87 16.64
C ALA A 121 9.84 2.53 15.33
N ASP A 122 10.73 2.80 14.38
CA ASP A 122 10.36 3.34 13.06
C ASP A 122 9.62 2.27 12.24
N ILE A 123 10.10 1.03 12.28
CA ILE A 123 9.48 -0.11 11.59
C ILE A 123 8.08 -0.42 12.14
N ALA A 124 7.87 -0.22 13.44
CA ALA A 124 6.56 -0.41 14.06
C ALA A 124 5.52 0.66 13.69
N THR A 125 5.96 1.85 13.26
CA THR A 125 5.08 3.02 13.04
C THR A 125 4.78 3.30 11.58
N LYS A 126 5.68 2.94 10.65
CA LYS A 126 5.44 3.08 9.20
C LYS A 126 4.83 1.81 8.63
N SER A 127 3.83 1.94 7.77
CA SER A 127 3.15 0.80 7.15
C SER A 127 3.93 0.13 6.01
N SER A 128 4.92 0.83 5.43
CA SER A 128 5.68 0.34 4.29
C SER A 128 7.04 1.02 4.16
N PHE A 129 8.00 0.27 3.64
CA PHE A 129 9.39 0.67 3.43
C PHE A 129 9.78 0.44 1.98
N GLU A 130 10.33 1.48 1.35
CA GLU A 130 11.06 1.30 0.09
C GLU A 130 12.27 0.39 0.31
N THR A 131 12.59 -0.39 -0.71
CA THR A 131 13.80 -1.22 -0.71
C THR A 131 14.75 -0.74 -1.80
N LYS A 132 15.99 -1.20 -1.76
CA LYS A 132 16.91 -0.98 -2.89
C LYS A 132 16.52 -1.78 -4.12
N ALA A 133 15.59 -2.74 -4.03
CA ALA A 133 15.04 -3.41 -5.20
C ALA A 133 14.03 -2.48 -5.88
N PRO A 134 14.23 -2.12 -7.16
CA PRO A 134 13.43 -1.10 -7.82
C PRO A 134 11.93 -1.40 -7.77
N LEU A 135 11.14 -0.42 -7.31
CA LEU A 135 9.67 -0.49 -7.23
C LEU A 135 9.11 -1.58 -6.30
N GLU A 136 9.97 -2.22 -5.50
CA GLU A 136 9.55 -3.20 -4.51
C GLU A 136 9.61 -2.59 -3.12
N VAL A 137 8.55 -2.82 -2.36
CA VAL A 137 8.43 -2.36 -0.98
C VAL A 137 8.23 -3.54 -0.05
N ILE A 138 8.54 -3.34 1.22
CA ILE A 138 8.19 -4.23 2.32
C ILE A 138 7.11 -3.54 3.14
N SER A 139 5.96 -4.17 3.30
CA SER A 139 4.97 -3.71 4.28
C SER A 139 5.43 -4.12 5.68
N ALA A 140 5.11 -3.29 6.67
CA ALA A 140 5.36 -3.59 8.06
C ALA A 140 4.09 -3.36 8.88
N ARG A 141 3.82 -4.24 9.83
CA ARG A 141 2.75 -4.08 10.80
C ARG A 141 3.15 -4.60 12.17
N LEU A 142 2.71 -3.90 13.22
CA LEU A 142 2.80 -4.37 14.59
C LEU A 142 1.58 -5.23 14.92
N SER A 143 1.80 -6.46 15.40
CA SER A 143 0.75 -7.39 15.81
C SER A 143 1.16 -8.10 17.10
N ASN A 144 0.47 -7.82 18.21
CA ASN A 144 0.73 -8.42 19.53
C ASN A 144 2.22 -8.42 19.90
N ASP A 145 2.84 -7.23 19.83
CA ASP A 145 4.27 -7.00 20.03
C ASP A 145 5.23 -7.60 18.99
N THR A 146 4.77 -8.32 17.98
CA THR A 146 5.62 -8.77 16.87
C THR A 146 5.56 -7.79 15.71
N ILE A 147 6.72 -7.36 15.20
CA ILE A 147 6.80 -6.63 13.94
C ILE A 147 6.82 -7.64 12.80
N LEU A 148 5.79 -7.62 11.96
CA LEU A 148 5.62 -8.52 10.83
C LEU A 148 5.86 -7.77 9.52
N LEU A 149 6.77 -8.31 8.71
CA LEU A 149 7.11 -7.84 7.38
C LEU A 149 6.34 -8.65 6.33
N ASN A 150 5.74 -7.96 5.34
CA ASN A 150 4.96 -8.60 4.27
C ASN A 150 3.82 -9.51 4.75
N ASP A 151 3.29 -9.28 5.96
CA ASP A 151 2.13 -9.97 6.48
C ASP A 151 0.89 -9.10 6.29
N ASP A 152 0.13 -9.37 5.23
CA ASP A 152 -1.02 -8.55 4.85
C ASP A 152 -2.19 -9.44 4.43
N VAL A 153 -3.39 -8.84 4.44
CA VAL A 153 -4.60 -9.46 3.93
C VAL A 153 -4.92 -8.85 2.57
N PHE A 154 -4.90 -9.67 1.53
CA PHE A 154 -5.31 -9.29 0.18
C PHE A 154 -6.60 -10.02 -0.16
N ASN A 155 -7.66 -9.29 -0.50
CA ASN A 155 -8.97 -9.86 -0.85
C ASN A 155 -9.48 -10.90 0.16
N GLY A 156 -9.31 -10.63 1.46
CA GLY A 156 -9.71 -11.53 2.55
C GLY A 156 -8.77 -12.71 2.80
N ILE A 157 -7.74 -12.90 1.98
CA ILE A 157 -6.73 -13.96 2.16
C ILE A 157 -5.50 -13.35 2.84
N ARG A 158 -5.16 -13.86 4.02
CA ARG A 158 -3.93 -13.48 4.71
C ARG A 158 -2.73 -14.14 4.03
N GLU A 159 -1.87 -13.32 3.44
CA GLU A 159 -0.56 -13.75 3.02
C GLU A 159 0.40 -13.65 4.21
N LYS A 160 0.81 -14.79 4.77
CA LYS A 160 1.75 -14.82 5.89
C LYS A 160 3.05 -14.11 5.52
N GLY A 161 3.53 -13.28 6.45
CA GLY A 161 4.83 -12.59 6.35
C GLY A 161 5.91 -13.26 7.20
N VAL A 162 6.92 -12.48 7.57
CA VAL A 162 8.02 -12.88 8.45
C VAL A 162 8.15 -11.89 9.61
N ALA A 163 8.53 -12.35 10.79
CA ALA A 163 8.78 -11.47 11.92
C ALA A 163 10.24 -10.98 11.96
N ILE A 164 10.44 -9.79 12.53
CA ILE A 164 11.77 -9.34 12.97
C ILE A 164 12.06 -9.91 14.36
N VAL A 165 13.27 -10.45 14.53
CA VAL A 165 13.78 -11.02 15.78
C VAL A 165 14.21 -9.89 16.72
N ARG A 166 13.33 -9.46 17.63
CA ARG A 166 13.54 -8.26 18.46
C ARG A 166 14.81 -8.27 19.30
N ASN A 167 15.14 -9.39 19.94
CA ASN A 167 16.20 -9.46 20.96
C ASN A 167 17.63 -9.33 20.41
N ILE A 168 17.82 -9.51 19.10
CA ILE A 168 19.13 -9.40 18.43
C ILE A 168 19.13 -8.33 17.33
N SER A 169 18.05 -7.57 17.18
CA SER A 169 17.91 -6.50 16.19
C SER A 169 18.28 -5.12 16.78
N ASP A 170 18.09 -4.03 16.03
CA ASP A 170 18.57 -2.68 16.39
C ASP A 170 20.11 -2.60 16.57
N VAL A 171 20.87 -3.38 15.81
CA VAL A 171 22.34 -3.34 15.86
C VAL A 171 22.83 -2.11 15.08
N THR A 172 23.29 -1.10 15.80
CA THR A 172 23.83 0.14 15.20
C THR A 172 25.20 -0.10 14.57
N ALA A 173 25.32 0.28 13.30
CA ALA A 173 26.58 0.38 12.55
C ALA A 173 26.91 1.85 12.27
N SER A 174 28.16 2.12 11.86
CA SER A 174 28.65 3.47 11.55
C SER A 174 27.93 4.12 10.38
N ASN A 175 27.28 3.34 9.50
CA ASN A 175 26.53 3.81 8.33
C ASN A 175 25.08 3.29 8.26
N GLY A 176 24.53 2.74 9.35
CA GLY A 176 23.19 2.16 9.30
C GLY A 176 22.75 1.35 10.51
N VAL A 177 21.71 0.53 10.32
CA VAL A 177 21.14 -0.39 11.33
C VAL A 177 20.96 -1.78 10.75
N LEU A 178 21.28 -2.80 11.52
CA LEU A 178 21.08 -4.21 11.18
C LEU A 178 19.97 -4.83 12.04
N HIS A 179 19.06 -5.56 11.39
CA HIS A 179 18.01 -6.36 12.00
C HIS A 179 18.07 -7.80 11.48
N TYR A 180 17.48 -8.71 12.24
CA TYR A 180 17.44 -10.14 11.91
C TYR A 180 15.99 -10.57 11.70
N VAL A 181 15.72 -11.42 10.70
CA VAL A 181 14.37 -11.95 10.43
C VAL A 181 14.27 -13.44 10.76
N GLU A 182 13.08 -13.88 11.18
CA GLU A 182 12.84 -15.26 11.64
C GLU A 182 12.81 -16.31 10.52
N SER A 183 12.60 -15.91 9.27
CA SER A 183 12.46 -16.86 8.16
C SER A 183 12.86 -16.27 6.82
N ASN A 184 12.97 -17.14 5.80
CA ASN A 184 13.15 -16.66 4.45
C ASN A 184 11.90 -15.95 3.91
N PHE A 185 12.10 -14.80 3.23
CA PHE A 185 11.03 -14.06 2.56
C PHE A 185 11.53 -13.56 1.19
N ASN A 186 10.61 -13.37 0.24
CA ASN A 186 10.94 -13.02 -1.14
C ASN A 186 10.06 -11.84 -1.60
N ILE A 187 10.48 -11.19 -2.69
CA ILE A 187 9.64 -10.23 -3.40
C ILE A 187 8.33 -10.93 -3.80
N LYS A 188 7.20 -10.40 -3.34
CA LYS A 188 5.88 -10.96 -3.64
C LYS A 188 5.37 -10.38 -4.95
N LYS A 189 5.49 -11.15 -6.03
CA LYS A 189 4.87 -10.79 -7.32
C LYS A 189 3.36 -10.93 -7.22
N ARG A 190 2.64 -9.84 -7.43
CA ARG A 190 1.18 -9.79 -7.42
C ARG A 190 0.67 -9.25 -8.75
N LEU A 191 -0.43 -9.81 -9.23
CA LEU A 191 -1.16 -9.24 -10.35
C LEU A 191 -2.07 -8.11 -9.81
N PRO A 192 -2.25 -7.01 -10.56
CA PRO A 192 -3.19 -5.97 -10.20
C PRO A 192 -4.58 -6.57 -9.94
N ALA A 193 -5.17 -6.23 -8.81
CA ALA A 193 -6.50 -6.72 -8.39
C ALA A 193 -7.37 -5.53 -7.98
N PRO A 194 -8.70 -5.59 -8.18
CA PRO A 194 -9.57 -4.50 -7.78
C PRO A 194 -9.49 -4.22 -6.29
N VAL A 195 -9.47 -2.94 -5.92
CA VAL A 195 -9.65 -2.47 -4.55
C VAL A 195 -10.95 -1.67 -4.50
N TYR A 196 -11.88 -2.12 -3.65
CA TYR A 196 -13.12 -1.44 -3.33
C TYR A 196 -12.94 -0.75 -1.98
N PHE A 197 -12.46 0.49 -2.02
CA PHE A 197 -12.16 1.26 -0.83
C PHE A 197 -13.44 1.89 -0.27
N ASP A 198 -14.00 1.23 0.74
CA ASP A 198 -15.02 1.77 1.62
C ASP A 198 -14.41 2.89 2.50
N LEU A 199 -14.81 4.14 2.23
CA LEU A 199 -14.28 5.29 2.96
C LEU A 199 -14.72 5.31 4.43
N CYS A 200 -15.80 4.60 4.75
CA CYS A 200 -16.37 4.44 6.08
C CYS A 200 -15.72 3.28 6.87
N ASP A 201 -14.82 2.50 6.28
CA ASP A 201 -14.20 1.34 6.95
C ASP A 201 -13.04 1.72 7.91
N GLN A 202 -13.11 2.90 8.54
CA GLN A 202 -12.07 3.42 9.44
C GLN A 202 -12.11 2.71 10.81
N PRO A 203 -10.95 2.38 11.41
CA PRO A 203 -10.88 1.77 12.74
C PRO A 203 -11.66 2.54 13.81
N GLU A 204 -11.60 3.87 13.78
CA GLU A 204 -12.18 4.75 14.79
C GLU A 204 -13.71 4.83 14.68
N PHE A 205 -14.27 4.67 13.47
CA PHE A 205 -15.71 4.52 13.31
C PHE A 205 -16.19 3.20 13.89
N LYS A 206 -15.48 2.10 13.59
CA LYS A 206 -15.80 0.74 14.07
C LYS A 206 -15.80 0.62 15.60
N GLN A 207 -14.94 1.38 16.28
CA GLN A 207 -14.89 1.41 17.74
C GLN A 207 -16.18 1.96 18.36
N ASN A 208 -16.88 2.86 17.66
CA ASN A 208 -18.16 3.39 18.11
C ASN A 208 -19.33 2.49 17.67
N THR A 209 -19.45 1.32 18.30
CA THR A 209 -20.47 0.30 17.95
C THR A 209 -21.92 0.77 18.12
N ALA A 210 -22.17 1.84 18.87
CA ALA A 210 -23.51 2.44 19.00
C ALA A 210 -23.95 3.21 17.74
N VAL A 211 -23.01 3.52 16.84
CA VAL A 211 -23.22 4.31 15.62
C VAL A 211 -22.82 3.53 14.37
N TYR A 212 -21.71 2.79 14.41
CA TYR A 212 -21.15 2.10 13.26
C TYR A 212 -22.14 1.11 12.63
N ARG A 213 -22.52 1.40 11.37
CA ARG A 213 -23.51 0.66 10.57
C ARG A 213 -24.86 0.46 11.27
N VAL A 214 -25.21 1.35 12.20
CA VAL A 214 -26.54 1.37 12.82
C VAL A 214 -27.43 2.34 12.03
N PRO A 215 -28.47 1.85 11.34
CA PRO A 215 -29.29 2.68 10.46
C PRO A 215 -29.83 3.95 11.13
N GLY A 216 -29.65 5.10 10.48
CA GLY A 216 -30.11 6.41 10.95
C GLY A 216 -29.23 7.07 12.02
N LYS A 217 -28.08 6.47 12.37
CA LYS A 217 -27.11 7.06 13.30
C LYS A 217 -25.99 7.78 12.57
N TRP A 218 -25.36 8.71 13.27
CA TRP A 218 -24.21 9.48 12.77
C TRP A 218 -23.31 9.87 13.94
N ALA A 219 -22.05 10.18 13.61
CA ALA A 219 -21.08 10.73 14.55
C ALA A 219 -20.14 11.69 13.82
N THR A 220 -19.65 12.70 14.54
CA THR A 220 -18.66 13.67 14.05
C THR A 220 -17.31 13.43 14.70
N TYR A 221 -16.24 13.57 13.92
CA TYR A 221 -14.87 13.35 14.38
C TYR A 221 -14.01 14.55 14.01
N THR A 222 -13.13 14.96 14.92
CA THR A 222 -12.07 15.96 14.67
C THR A 222 -10.87 15.30 13.99
N ASN A 223 -9.97 16.12 13.43
CA ASN A 223 -8.81 15.63 12.66
C ASN A 223 -7.92 14.72 13.54
N ASP A 224 -7.66 15.14 14.77
CA ASP A 224 -6.83 14.37 15.73
C ASP A 224 -7.44 13.03 16.18
N GLN A 225 -8.71 12.76 15.86
CA GLN A 225 -9.38 11.50 16.18
C GLN A 225 -9.30 10.47 15.06
N LEU A 226 -8.76 10.80 13.89
CA LEU A 226 -8.74 9.91 12.73
C LEU A 226 -7.33 9.74 12.20
N SER A 227 -6.84 8.50 12.22
CA SER A 227 -5.48 8.18 11.76
C SER A 227 -5.35 8.10 10.24
N GLY A 228 -6.45 7.76 9.54
CA GLY A 228 -6.46 7.54 8.08
C GLY A 228 -7.11 8.66 7.26
N ILE A 229 -7.55 9.75 7.88
CA ILE A 229 -8.28 10.84 7.23
C ILE A 229 -7.74 12.17 7.75
N THR A 230 -7.37 13.07 6.84
CA THR A 230 -7.02 14.45 7.17
C THR A 230 -7.76 15.41 6.23
N TRP A 231 -7.98 16.66 6.65
CA TRP A 231 -8.61 17.66 5.80
C TRP A 231 -8.09 19.06 6.07
N GLU A 232 -8.33 19.95 5.12
CA GLU A 232 -7.95 21.36 5.16
C GLU A 232 -9.17 22.28 5.10
N GLY A 233 -8.97 23.51 5.56
CA GLY A 233 -9.95 24.60 5.54
C GLY A 233 -10.50 24.94 6.92
N LYS A 234 -11.69 25.53 6.99
CA LYS A 234 -12.32 25.96 8.25
C LYS A 234 -13.14 24.87 8.94
N ALA A 235 -13.30 23.71 8.30
CA ALA A 235 -14.07 22.62 8.87
C ALA A 235 -13.35 22.02 10.09
N THR A 236 -14.03 21.92 11.22
CA THR A 236 -13.48 21.35 12.46
C THR A 236 -13.74 19.85 12.60
N THR A 237 -14.73 19.32 11.87
CA THR A 237 -15.16 17.92 11.96
C THR A 237 -15.61 17.36 10.62
N VAL A 238 -15.36 16.08 10.39
CA VAL A 238 -16.00 15.25 9.36
C VAL A 238 -17.12 14.41 9.99
N THR A 239 -18.17 14.11 9.22
CA THR A 239 -19.29 13.30 9.70
C THR A 239 -19.26 11.91 9.06
N TYR A 240 -19.31 10.88 9.89
CA TYR A 240 -19.70 9.54 9.49
C TYR A 240 -21.23 9.43 9.61
N THR A 241 -21.92 8.97 8.57
CA THR A 241 -23.36 8.77 8.61
C THR A 241 -23.75 7.37 8.14
N ALA A 242 -24.42 6.62 9.02
CA ALA A 242 -25.08 5.35 8.73
C ALA A 242 -26.57 5.56 8.42
N GLY A 243 -26.93 6.73 7.87
CA GLY A 243 -28.31 7.07 7.51
C GLY A 243 -28.66 6.80 6.05
N ASN A 244 -27.73 6.26 5.26
CA ASN A 244 -27.83 6.25 3.81
C ASN A 244 -27.97 4.82 3.29
N THR A 245 -29.13 4.22 3.57
CA THR A 245 -29.39 2.78 3.46
C THR A 245 -29.15 2.19 2.06
N THR A 246 -29.06 3.01 1.01
CA THR A 246 -28.78 2.54 -0.35
C THR A 246 -27.30 2.61 -0.77
N ALA A 247 -26.44 3.31 -0.02
CA ALA A 247 -24.97 3.22 -0.19
C ALA A 247 -24.48 1.78 -0.03
N TRP A 248 -23.26 1.48 -0.47
CA TRP A 248 -22.64 0.22 -0.06
C TRP A 248 -22.57 0.21 1.47
N ARG A 249 -23.03 -0.87 2.12
CA ARG A 249 -23.07 -1.00 3.59
C ARG A 249 -23.93 0.03 4.33
N GLY A 250 -24.66 0.89 3.62
CA GLY A 250 -25.65 1.81 4.17
C GLY A 250 -25.07 3.06 4.84
N ASP A 251 -23.77 3.33 4.65
CA ASP A 251 -23.08 4.46 5.22
C ASP A 251 -22.28 5.27 4.20
N VAL A 252 -22.00 6.53 4.51
CA VAL A 252 -21.18 7.43 3.68
C VAL A 252 -20.37 8.38 4.57
N ILE A 253 -19.29 8.91 4.01
CA ILE A 253 -18.64 10.11 4.55
C ILE A 253 -19.44 11.33 4.12
N GLU A 254 -19.80 12.17 5.09
CA GLU A 254 -20.48 13.44 4.87
C GLU A 254 -19.54 14.63 5.16
N LEU A 255 -19.43 15.51 4.17
CA LEU A 255 -18.75 16.81 4.27
C LEU A 255 -19.81 17.91 4.18
N LEU A 256 -19.95 18.75 5.21
CA LEU A 256 -21.01 19.76 5.24
C LEU A 256 -20.97 20.73 4.05
N ARG A 257 -19.77 21.15 3.62
CA ARG A 257 -19.52 22.06 2.48
C ARG A 257 -18.09 21.88 1.94
N LEU A 258 -17.94 21.21 0.80
CA LEU A 258 -16.64 21.07 0.09
C LEU A 258 -16.41 22.26 -0.86
N ASN A 259 -16.01 23.41 -0.31
CA ASN A 259 -15.95 24.68 -1.05
C ASN A 259 -14.73 25.52 -0.67
N SER A 260 -14.64 26.75 -1.19
CA SER A 260 -13.51 27.66 -0.92
C SER A 260 -13.41 28.17 0.52
N SER A 261 -14.47 28.05 1.31
CA SER A 261 -14.59 28.70 2.64
C SER A 261 -14.70 27.73 3.81
N TYR A 262 -14.92 26.44 3.57
CA TYR A 262 -15.14 25.44 4.62
C TYR A 262 -14.22 24.22 4.48
N PHE A 263 -14.63 23.09 3.88
CA PHE A 263 -13.68 22.05 3.50
C PHE A 263 -13.01 22.45 2.18
N THR A 264 -11.70 22.71 2.18
CA THR A 264 -10.95 22.97 0.94
C THR A 264 -10.43 21.69 0.32
N SER A 265 -10.05 20.72 1.15
CA SER A 265 -9.67 19.39 0.72
C SER A 265 -9.90 18.36 1.82
N ILE A 266 -9.98 17.09 1.44
CA ILE A 266 -9.95 15.94 2.35
C ILE A 266 -9.11 14.84 1.71
N THR A 267 -8.26 14.18 2.50
CA THR A 267 -7.33 13.16 2.07
C THR A 267 -7.56 11.89 2.89
N PHE A 268 -7.60 10.76 2.20
CA PHE A 268 -7.75 9.43 2.79
C PHE A 268 -6.51 8.59 2.52
N ASP A 269 -6.16 7.74 3.47
CA ASP A 269 -5.17 6.70 3.32
C ASP A 269 -5.85 5.45 2.76
N THR A 270 -5.47 5.05 1.55
CA THR A 270 -6.08 3.87 0.92
C THR A 270 -5.69 2.59 1.66
N PRO A 271 -6.46 1.50 1.46
CA PRO A 271 -5.96 0.15 1.65
C PRO A 271 -4.72 -0.10 0.78
N VAL A 272 -4.07 -1.24 0.98
CA VAL A 272 -2.94 -1.64 0.12
C VAL A 272 -3.45 -1.87 -1.31
N ILE A 273 -2.88 -1.15 -2.27
CA ILE A 273 -3.14 -1.30 -3.71
C ILE A 273 -1.90 -1.95 -4.33
N ILE A 274 -2.10 -3.01 -5.10
CA ILE A 274 -1.02 -3.71 -5.81
C ILE A 274 -0.50 -2.82 -6.94
N LYS A 275 0.81 -2.78 -7.18
CA LYS A 275 1.40 -2.02 -8.30
C LYS A 275 0.75 -2.39 -9.64
N GLY A 276 0.55 -1.40 -10.50
CA GLY A 276 -0.04 -1.54 -11.83
C GLY A 276 -0.96 -0.40 -12.20
N ARG A 277 -1.71 -0.59 -13.28
CA ARG A 277 -2.52 0.46 -13.90
C ARG A 277 -4.01 0.30 -13.60
N TYR A 278 -4.64 1.34 -13.07
CA TYR A 278 -6.02 1.31 -12.58
C TYR A 278 -6.88 2.44 -13.15
N LYS A 279 -8.14 2.15 -13.49
CA LYS A 279 -9.20 3.15 -13.57
C LYS A 279 -9.70 3.44 -12.15
N VAL A 280 -9.78 4.73 -11.79
CA VAL A 280 -10.26 5.18 -10.48
C VAL A 280 -11.68 5.69 -10.62
N TRP A 281 -12.59 5.09 -9.85
CA TRP A 281 -14.01 5.44 -9.84
C TRP A 281 -14.43 5.93 -8.47
N ILE A 282 -15.19 7.02 -8.39
CA ILE A 282 -15.72 7.52 -7.12
C ILE A 282 -17.24 7.44 -7.15
N SER A 283 -17.82 6.73 -6.19
CA SER A 283 -19.25 6.68 -5.95
C SER A 283 -19.68 7.70 -4.91
N PHE A 284 -20.82 8.34 -5.18
CA PHE A 284 -21.36 9.39 -4.35
C PHE A 284 -22.87 9.44 -4.45
N ARG A 285 -23.49 10.00 -3.40
CA ARG A 285 -24.91 10.35 -3.43
C ARG A 285 -25.09 11.79 -3.91
N THR A 286 -26.01 11.95 -4.84
CA THR A 286 -26.36 13.23 -5.45
C THR A 286 -26.91 14.20 -4.41
N ASN A 287 -26.44 15.45 -4.46
CA ASN A 287 -27.07 16.58 -3.78
C ASN A 287 -26.93 17.82 -4.64
N THR A 288 -28.04 18.41 -5.06
CA THR A 288 -28.06 19.58 -5.96
C THR A 288 -27.43 20.83 -5.34
N ARG A 289 -27.20 20.85 -4.02
CA ARG A 289 -26.51 21.92 -3.28
C ARG A 289 -25.02 21.63 -3.01
N SER A 290 -24.54 20.43 -3.33
CA SER A 290 -23.15 19.98 -3.15
C SER A 290 -22.23 20.58 -4.22
N SER A 291 -20.96 20.21 -4.17
CA SER A 291 -19.93 20.73 -5.06
C SER A 291 -20.04 20.17 -6.47
N ALA A 292 -20.05 21.07 -7.45
CA ALA A 292 -20.11 20.74 -8.87
C ALA A 292 -18.73 20.56 -9.51
N SER A 293 -17.66 20.94 -8.81
CA SER A 293 -16.30 20.89 -9.36
C SER A 293 -15.29 20.48 -8.30
N VAL A 294 -15.00 19.18 -8.24
CA VAL A 294 -14.01 18.60 -7.33
C VAL A 294 -12.99 17.80 -8.12
N ARG A 295 -11.71 18.06 -7.85
CA ARG A 295 -10.59 17.34 -8.42
C ARG A 295 -10.19 16.21 -7.47
N VAL A 296 -9.92 15.05 -8.03
CA VAL A 296 -9.34 13.94 -7.28
C VAL A 296 -7.84 13.89 -7.58
N LEU A 297 -7.03 13.63 -6.56
CA LEU A 297 -5.61 13.40 -6.68
C LEU A 297 -5.26 12.04 -6.07
N VAL A 298 -4.33 11.32 -6.69
CA VAL A 298 -3.73 10.09 -6.14
C VAL A 298 -2.25 10.37 -5.95
N ASN A 299 -1.76 10.30 -4.71
CA ASN A 299 -0.41 10.71 -4.31
C ASN A 299 -0.05 12.12 -4.85
N ASP A 300 -0.95 13.09 -4.62
CA ASP A 300 -0.83 14.48 -5.08
C ASP A 300 -0.76 14.70 -6.60
N ILE A 301 -0.95 13.64 -7.40
CA ILE A 301 -1.05 13.74 -8.86
C ILE A 301 -2.53 13.93 -9.24
N PRO A 302 -2.91 15.03 -9.91
CA PRO A 302 -4.29 15.28 -10.27
C PRO A 302 -4.80 14.33 -11.35
N MET A 303 -5.99 13.78 -11.13
CA MET A 303 -6.69 12.92 -12.07
C MET A 303 -7.31 13.74 -13.22
N SER A 304 -7.55 13.09 -14.36
CA SER A 304 -7.90 13.77 -15.62
C SER A 304 -9.33 14.31 -15.70
N ARG A 305 -10.23 13.89 -14.80
CA ARG A 305 -11.64 14.30 -14.78
C ARG A 305 -12.04 14.79 -13.40
N LEU A 306 -12.92 15.80 -13.41
CA LEU A 306 -13.54 16.34 -12.21
C LEU A 306 -14.83 15.58 -11.87
N ILE A 307 -15.22 15.67 -10.61
CA ILE A 307 -16.50 15.18 -10.09
C ILE A 307 -17.46 16.35 -9.93
N ASN A 308 -18.71 16.12 -10.34
CA ASN A 308 -19.85 16.96 -10.05
C ASN A 308 -20.84 16.17 -9.17
N PHE A 309 -20.85 16.46 -7.86
CA PHE A 309 -21.71 15.78 -6.89
C PHE A 309 -23.21 16.10 -7.02
N ARG A 310 -23.59 16.90 -8.03
CA ARG A 310 -24.99 17.24 -8.36
C ARG A 310 -25.57 16.30 -9.43
N GLU A 311 -24.77 15.40 -9.99
CA GLU A 311 -25.18 14.52 -11.09
C GLU A 311 -25.86 13.25 -10.60
N TYR A 312 -27.08 13.01 -11.08
CA TYR A 312 -27.78 11.74 -10.91
C TYR A 312 -27.25 10.69 -11.88
N TYR A 313 -27.37 9.41 -11.50
CA TYR A 313 -27.17 8.32 -12.44
C TYR A 313 -28.27 8.33 -13.51
N ASN A 314 -27.86 8.22 -14.78
CA ASN A 314 -28.80 8.16 -15.89
C ASN A 314 -29.11 6.71 -16.31
N SER A 315 -30.25 6.20 -15.85
CA SER A 315 -30.70 4.83 -16.18
C SER A 315 -31.29 4.65 -17.57
N THR A 316 -31.41 5.72 -18.39
CA THR A 316 -31.94 5.61 -19.76
C THR A 316 -30.87 5.29 -20.80
N ILE A 317 -29.59 5.48 -20.45
CA ILE A 317 -28.46 5.15 -21.32
C ILE A 317 -28.01 3.72 -21.01
N PRO A 318 -27.81 2.86 -22.03
CA PRO A 318 -27.25 1.52 -21.81
C PRO A 318 -25.92 1.59 -21.05
N GLU A 319 -25.75 0.72 -20.05
CA GLU A 319 -24.67 0.87 -19.06
C GLU A 319 -23.26 0.88 -19.64
N ARG A 320 -22.99 0.04 -20.65
CA ARG A 320 -21.69 0.02 -21.36
C ARG A 320 -21.42 1.33 -22.11
N VAL A 321 -22.46 1.94 -22.67
CA VAL A 321 -22.35 3.25 -23.32
C VAL A 321 -22.09 4.31 -22.26
N TYR A 322 -22.79 4.27 -21.14
CA TYR A 322 -22.59 5.20 -20.03
C TYR A 322 -21.17 5.06 -19.41
N GLU A 323 -20.67 3.83 -19.29
CA GLU A 323 -19.31 3.50 -18.83
C GLU A 323 -18.26 4.19 -19.71
N SER A 324 -18.43 4.15 -21.04
CA SER A 324 -17.52 4.79 -21.99
C SER A 324 -17.51 6.33 -21.87
N GLN A 325 -18.60 6.92 -21.36
CA GLN A 325 -18.68 8.35 -21.02
C GLN A 325 -18.07 8.65 -19.63
N GLY A 326 -17.62 7.60 -18.92
CA GLY A 326 -17.00 7.65 -17.61
C GLY A 326 -18.02 7.72 -16.47
N TYR A 327 -19.21 7.17 -16.66
CA TYR A 327 -20.23 7.04 -15.63
C TYR A 327 -20.68 5.60 -15.48
N LYS A 328 -21.00 5.20 -14.26
CA LYS A 328 -21.64 3.91 -13.99
C LYS A 328 -22.48 4.00 -12.71
N THR A 329 -23.19 2.93 -12.42
CA THR A 329 -23.63 2.61 -11.06
C THR A 329 -22.71 1.52 -10.53
N ASN A 330 -22.19 1.69 -9.32
CA ASN A 330 -21.47 0.65 -8.62
C ASN A 330 -22.40 -0.22 -7.75
N LEU A 331 -23.69 0.12 -7.63
CA LEU A 331 -24.63 -0.51 -6.69
C LEU A 331 -25.61 -1.48 -7.36
N SER A 332 -26.01 -2.49 -6.59
CA SER A 332 -27.12 -3.38 -6.89
C SER A 332 -28.01 -3.59 -5.65
N PRO A 333 -29.34 -3.36 -5.74
CA PRO A 333 -30.05 -2.74 -6.86
C PRO A 333 -29.58 -1.32 -7.16
N VAL A 334 -29.86 -0.85 -8.38
CA VAL A 334 -29.49 0.50 -8.83
C VAL A 334 -30.37 1.55 -8.14
N ASP A 335 -29.74 2.61 -7.61
CA ASP A 335 -30.41 3.81 -7.11
C ASP A 335 -29.99 5.01 -7.97
N ARG A 336 -30.97 5.74 -8.52
CA ARG A 336 -30.73 6.94 -9.35
C ARG A 336 -29.95 8.02 -8.61
N ASN A 337 -30.07 8.09 -7.29
CA ASN A 337 -29.38 9.08 -6.47
C ASN A 337 -27.89 8.78 -6.33
N TYR A 338 -27.44 7.57 -6.64
CA TYR A 338 -26.05 7.16 -6.55
C TYR A 338 -25.43 7.11 -7.92
N CYS A 339 -24.42 7.95 -8.11
CA CYS A 339 -23.68 8.04 -9.36
C CYS A 339 -22.21 7.70 -9.09
N THR A 340 -21.58 7.01 -10.03
CA THR A 340 -20.16 6.69 -9.96
C THR A 340 -19.42 7.31 -11.13
N ARG A 341 -18.43 8.15 -10.84
CA ARG A 341 -17.66 8.90 -11.85
C ARG A 341 -16.25 8.33 -12.01
N LEU A 342 -15.85 8.07 -13.25
CA LEU A 342 -14.45 7.82 -13.60
C LEU A 342 -13.67 9.12 -13.49
N VAL A 343 -12.73 9.19 -12.56
CA VAL A 343 -11.90 10.39 -12.37
C VAL A 343 -10.60 10.33 -13.16
N GLY A 344 -10.13 9.14 -13.53
CA GLY A 344 -8.92 9.01 -14.35
C GLY A 344 -8.37 7.58 -14.40
N ILE A 345 -7.23 7.46 -15.07
CA ILE A 345 -6.38 6.26 -15.03
C ILE A 345 -5.09 6.65 -14.31
N VAL A 346 -4.67 5.85 -13.35
CA VAL A 346 -3.44 6.05 -12.57
C VAL A 346 -2.51 4.86 -12.71
N GLU A 347 -1.21 5.14 -12.76
CA GLU A 347 -0.15 4.13 -12.60
C GLU A 347 0.26 4.11 -11.12
N ILE A 348 0.13 2.95 -10.48
CA ILE A 348 0.59 2.71 -9.11
C ILE A 348 1.97 2.07 -9.21
N PRO A 349 3.06 2.81 -8.95
CA PRO A 349 4.42 2.32 -9.21
C PRO A 349 4.87 1.25 -8.20
N THR A 350 4.40 1.34 -6.96
CA THR A 350 4.77 0.47 -5.84
C THR A 350 3.52 -0.07 -5.15
N THR A 351 3.56 -1.33 -4.69
CA THR A 351 2.43 -1.93 -3.98
C THR A 351 2.36 -1.37 -2.57
N GLY A 352 1.32 -0.63 -2.18
CA GLY A 352 1.29 -0.05 -0.84
C GLY A 352 0.01 0.72 -0.55
N ARG A 353 0.01 1.43 0.57
CA ARG A 353 -1.02 2.44 0.86
C ARG A 353 -0.65 3.72 0.11
N HIS A 354 -1.67 4.42 -0.36
CA HIS A 354 -1.54 5.65 -1.13
C HIS A 354 -2.46 6.73 -0.55
N LYS A 355 -2.28 7.97 -1.00
CA LYS A 355 -3.17 9.08 -0.62
C LYS A 355 -4.21 9.29 -1.71
N LEU A 356 -5.48 9.32 -1.33
CA LEU A 356 -6.59 9.72 -2.18
C LEU A 356 -7.15 11.06 -1.68
N LYS A 357 -6.91 12.14 -2.42
CA LYS A 357 -7.33 13.49 -2.04
C LYS A 357 -8.48 13.99 -2.90
N PHE A 358 -9.49 14.56 -2.26
CA PHE A 358 -10.56 15.32 -2.89
C PHE A 358 -10.29 16.80 -2.64
N GLU A 359 -10.04 17.54 -3.70
CA GLU A 359 -9.70 18.95 -3.65
C GLU A 359 -10.76 19.76 -4.38
N ARG A 360 -11.31 20.77 -3.71
CA ARG A 360 -12.27 21.66 -4.36
C ARG A 360 -11.60 22.43 -5.49
N ILE A 361 -12.30 22.58 -6.60
CA ILE A 361 -12.04 23.63 -7.59
C ILE A 361 -13.04 24.76 -7.33
N LEU A 362 -12.71 26.00 -7.69
CA LEU A 362 -13.52 27.21 -7.41
C LEU A 362 -15.03 26.92 -7.53
N ASP A 363 -15.71 26.88 -6.38
CA ASP A 363 -17.13 26.51 -6.25
C ASP A 363 -17.72 27.18 -5.01
N SER A 364 -18.97 27.62 -5.12
CA SER A 364 -19.77 28.28 -4.08
C SER A 364 -20.80 27.34 -3.45
N SER A 365 -20.55 26.03 -3.48
CA SER A 365 -21.45 25.00 -2.94
C SER A 365 -21.81 25.25 -1.47
N ASN A 366 -23.05 24.92 -1.10
CA ASN A 366 -23.62 25.29 0.20
C ASN A 366 -24.26 24.10 0.94
N GLY A 367 -24.24 22.91 0.36
CA GLY A 367 -24.83 21.69 0.92
C GLY A 367 -23.82 20.56 1.09
N GLN A 368 -24.31 19.50 1.72
CA GLN A 368 -23.53 18.31 2.06
C GLN A 368 -23.04 17.56 0.83
N THR A 369 -21.78 17.13 0.87
CA THR A 369 -21.18 16.17 -0.06
C THR A 369 -21.13 14.80 0.60
N TRP A 370 -21.73 13.79 -0.04
CA TRP A 370 -21.76 12.41 0.46
C TRP A 370 -20.94 11.52 -0.46
N ILE A 371 -19.90 10.90 0.09
CA ILE A 371 -18.98 10.03 -0.65
C ILE A 371 -19.06 8.63 -0.06
N ASP A 372 -19.23 7.63 -0.92
CA ASP A 372 -19.44 6.24 -0.54
C ASP A 372 -18.14 5.45 -0.73
N VAL A 373 -17.87 4.99 -1.96
CA VAL A 373 -16.75 4.09 -2.29
C VAL A 373 -15.82 4.71 -3.33
N ALA A 374 -14.52 4.52 -3.14
CA ALA A 374 -13.53 4.68 -4.19
C ALA A 374 -13.11 3.30 -4.75
N GLU A 375 -13.24 3.07 -6.05
CA GLU A 375 -12.80 1.83 -6.69
C GLU A 375 -11.52 2.07 -7.48
N PHE A 376 -10.48 1.27 -7.19
CA PHE A 376 -9.30 1.14 -8.04
C PHE A 376 -9.46 -0.18 -8.79
N ARG A 377 -9.83 -0.11 -10.07
CA ARG A 377 -10.05 -1.30 -10.90
C ARG A 377 -8.95 -1.41 -11.95
N PRO A 378 -8.20 -2.53 -12.03
CA PRO A 378 -7.24 -2.76 -13.10
C PRO A 378 -7.81 -2.40 -14.47
N VAL A 379 -7.03 -1.77 -15.34
CA VAL A 379 -7.54 -1.31 -16.65
C VAL A 379 -8.10 -2.44 -17.52
N GLU A 380 -7.56 -3.66 -17.36
CA GLU A 380 -7.92 -4.86 -18.13
C GLU A 380 -9.13 -5.62 -17.55
N MET A 381 -9.58 -5.31 -16.33
CA MET A 381 -10.76 -5.97 -15.77
C MET A 381 -12.07 -5.33 -16.24
N ASP A 382 -13.18 -6.06 -16.09
CA ASP A 382 -14.51 -5.48 -16.25
C ASP A 382 -14.71 -4.32 -15.27
N GLN A 383 -15.29 -3.21 -15.74
CA GLN A 383 -15.44 -1.99 -14.93
C GLN A 383 -16.83 -1.86 -14.28
N LEU A 384 -17.79 -2.69 -14.69
CA LEU A 384 -19.17 -2.68 -14.20
C LEU A 384 -19.40 -3.72 -13.10
N TYR A 385 -18.76 -4.90 -13.20
CA TYR A 385 -19.01 -6.07 -12.36
C TYR A 385 -17.73 -6.63 -11.72
N PRO A 386 -17.76 -7.05 -10.44
CA PRO A 386 -18.94 -7.08 -9.58
C PRO A 386 -19.41 -5.67 -9.19
N ARG A 387 -20.71 -5.60 -8.89
CA ARG A 387 -21.33 -4.46 -8.20
C ARG A 387 -21.29 -4.68 -6.70
N LEU A 388 -21.56 -3.63 -5.96
CA LEU A 388 -21.63 -3.59 -4.51
C LEU A 388 -23.09 -3.73 -4.08
N GLN A 389 -23.35 -4.57 -3.08
CA GLN A 389 -24.69 -4.77 -2.56
C GLN A 389 -25.16 -3.51 -1.80
N SER A 390 -26.23 -2.89 -2.28
CA SER A 390 -26.85 -1.75 -1.62
C SER A 390 -27.30 -2.12 -0.21
N GLY A 391 -26.86 -1.36 0.79
CA GLY A 391 -27.15 -1.60 2.21
C GLY A 391 -26.57 -2.90 2.80
N GLY A 392 -25.73 -3.63 2.04
CA GLY A 392 -25.16 -4.91 2.46
C GLY A 392 -23.65 -4.97 2.30
N ASP A 393 -23.07 -6.11 2.67
CA ASP A 393 -21.62 -6.34 2.65
C ASP A 393 -21.13 -7.10 1.40
N GLY A 394 -22.06 -7.55 0.54
CA GLY A 394 -21.77 -8.45 -0.57
C GLY A 394 -21.30 -7.78 -1.87
N PHE A 395 -20.71 -8.61 -2.72
CA PHE A 395 -20.50 -8.34 -4.13
C PHE A 395 -21.59 -9.04 -4.95
N VAL A 396 -22.20 -8.32 -5.88
CA VAL A 396 -23.20 -8.86 -6.80
C VAL A 396 -22.52 -9.13 -8.15
N PRO A 397 -22.34 -10.41 -8.53
CA PRO A 397 -21.81 -10.76 -9.84
C PRO A 397 -22.81 -10.41 -10.95
N GLN A 398 -22.38 -10.57 -12.20
CA GLN A 398 -23.22 -10.31 -13.38
C GLN A 398 -24.49 -11.14 -13.40
#